data_AF-A0A8C4ZMU1-F1
#
_entry.id   AF-A0A8C4ZMU1-F1
#
_cell.length_a   1.000
_cell.length_b   1.000
_cell.length_c   1.000
_cell.angle_alpha   90.00
_cell.angle_beta   90.00
_cell.angle_gamma   90.00
#
_symmetry.space_group_name_H-M   'P 1'
#
loop_
_entity.id
_entity.type
_entity.pdbx_description
1 polymer ?
#
loop_
_entity_poly.entity_id
_entity_poly.type
_entity_poly.pdbx_seq_one_letter_code
_entity_poly.pdbx_strand_id
1 'polypeptide(L)'
;MSGAEQGDAFDAITVYNFCEKISEQTIHFHVMKMNGGFFLWVGASPTLSNLAVSMISKFDSVPLSMLLMGDKSETAPNALAQRLAKKTNKQVFVSYNLPMVNTNLALQVEDRIKKEMGNHPEHF
;
A
#
# COMPACT_ATOMS: atom_id res chain seq x y z
N MET A 1 -4.41 -6.11 44.03
CA MET A 1 -4.93 -6.02 42.65
C MET A 1 -4.04 -5.04 41.90
N SER A 2 -2.99 -5.54 41.23
CA SER A 2 -2.09 -4.71 40.42
C SER A 2 -2.56 -4.83 38.98
N GLY A 3 -3.26 -3.81 38.50
CA GLY A 3 -3.56 -3.65 37.09
C GLY A 3 -2.30 -3.16 36.40
N ALA A 4 -1.61 -4.06 35.70
CA ALA A 4 -0.59 -3.66 34.76
C ALA A 4 -1.30 -2.98 33.59
N GLU A 5 -1.20 -1.65 33.51
CA GLU A 5 -1.43 -0.91 32.29
C GLU A 5 -0.35 -1.36 31.29
N GLN A 6 -0.69 -2.36 30.47
CA GLN A 6 0.04 -2.66 29.25
C GLN A 6 -0.19 -1.48 28.30
N GLY A 7 0.69 -0.48 28.40
CA GLY A 7 0.82 0.54 27.38
C GLY A 7 1.07 -0.16 26.05
N ASP A 8 0.20 0.09 25.08
CA ASP A 8 0.28 -0.46 23.73
C ASP A 8 1.68 -0.19 23.19
N ALA A 9 2.48 -1.25 23.00
CA ALA A 9 3.85 -1.11 22.53
C ALA A 9 3.79 -0.60 21.08
N PHE A 10 4.12 0.67 20.87
CA PHE A 10 4.20 1.23 19.52
C PHE A 10 5.33 0.54 18.76
N ASP A 11 4.97 -0.29 17.79
CA ASP A 11 5.91 -0.88 16.85
C ASP A 11 6.68 0.26 16.15
N ALA A 12 8.02 0.16 16.13
CA ALA A 12 8.85 1.13 15.44
C ALA A 12 8.52 1.14 13.94
N ILE A 13 8.54 2.34 13.33
CA ILE A 13 8.36 2.46 11.88
C ILE A 13 9.55 1.77 11.20
N THR A 14 9.27 0.78 10.36
CA THR A 14 10.28 0.10 9.56
C THR A 14 10.06 0.35 8.08
N VAL A 15 11.15 0.39 7.32
CA VAL A 15 11.13 0.58 5.88
C VAL A 15 11.70 -0.66 5.20
N TYR A 16 10.95 -1.20 4.25
CA TYR A 16 11.34 -2.32 3.42
C TYR A 16 11.27 -1.92 1.95
N ASN A 17 12.33 -2.23 1.20
CA ASN A 17 12.49 -1.79 -0.17
C ASN A 17 12.79 -2.98 -1.06
N PHE A 18 12.14 -3.04 -2.20
CA PHE A 18 12.44 -4.01 -3.24
C PHE A 18 12.22 -3.40 -4.61
N CYS A 19 12.80 -4.02 -5.64
CA CYS A 19 12.57 -3.63 -7.02
C CYS A 19 12.39 -4.86 -7.90
N GLU A 20 11.71 -4.68 -9.02
CA GLU A 20 11.58 -5.71 -10.03
C GLU A 20 11.58 -5.09 -11.42
N LYS A 21 12.20 -5.79 -12.39
CA LYS A 21 12.07 -5.46 -13.79
C LYS A 21 10.75 -6.05 -14.31
N ILE A 22 9.78 -5.18 -14.59
CA ILE A 22 8.47 -5.56 -15.12
C ILE A 22 8.37 -5.00 -16.55
N SER A 23 8.17 -5.89 -17.52
CA SER A 23 8.33 -5.58 -18.94
C SER A 23 9.74 -5.03 -19.23
N GLU A 24 9.89 -3.74 -19.56
CA GLU A 24 11.18 -3.09 -19.81
C GLU A 24 11.52 -1.97 -18.81
N GLN A 25 10.71 -1.81 -17.77
CA GLN A 25 10.90 -0.78 -16.76
C GLN A 25 11.26 -1.41 -15.41
N THR A 26 12.28 -0.84 -14.75
CA THR A 26 12.56 -1.19 -13.35
C THR A 26 11.60 -0.41 -12.47
N ILE A 27 10.81 -1.14 -11.69
CA ILE A 27 9.83 -0.58 -10.77
C ILE A 27 10.36 -0.77 -9.36
N HIS A 28 10.31 0.30 -8.60
CA HIS A 28 10.73 0.35 -7.22
C HIS A 28 9.51 0.36 -6.31
N PHE A 29 9.63 -0.35 -5.20
CA PHE A 29 8.61 -0.49 -4.19
C PHE A 29 9.22 -0.11 -2.85
N HIS A 30 8.57 0.82 -2.14
CA HIS A 30 8.95 1.21 -0.79
C HIS A 30 7.77 0.99 0.14
N VAL A 31 7.96 0.12 1.12
CA VAL A 31 6.98 -0.21 2.14
C VAL A 31 7.42 0.42 3.45
N MET A 32 6.57 1.22 4.05
CA MET A 32 6.77 1.75 5.39
C MET A 32 5.70 1.17 6.31
N LYS A 33 6.10 0.24 7.17
CA LYS A 33 5.22 -0.37 8.16
C LYS A 33 5.00 0.62 9.31
N MET A 34 3.75 0.75 9.73
CA MET A 34 3.32 1.60 10.82
C MET A 34 2.41 0.80 11.76
N ASN A 35 2.08 1.36 12.93
CA ASN A 35 1.12 0.70 13.82
C ASN A 35 -0.27 0.65 13.15
N GLY A 36 -0.86 -0.54 13.02
CA GLY A 36 -2.18 -0.75 12.42
C GLY A 36 -2.26 -0.62 10.89
N GLY A 37 -1.13 -0.45 10.19
CA GLY A 37 -1.15 -0.22 8.75
C GLY A 37 0.22 -0.09 8.08
N PHE A 38 0.21 0.20 6.80
CA PHE A 38 1.44 0.46 6.05
C PHE A 38 1.21 1.48 4.94
N PHE A 39 2.31 2.11 4.54
CA PHE A 39 2.39 2.95 3.37
C PHE A 39 3.18 2.21 2.29
N LEU A 40 2.64 2.16 1.08
CA LEU A 40 3.24 1.55 -0.08
C LEU A 40 3.44 2.62 -1.15
N TRP A 41 4.68 2.80 -1.58
CA TRP A 41 5.02 3.60 -2.73
C TRP A 41 5.47 2.71 -3.88
N VAL A 42 5.02 3.07 -5.08
CA VAL A 42 5.31 2.35 -6.32
C VAL A 42 5.68 3.35 -7.39
N GLY A 43 6.87 3.25 -7.97
CA GLY A 43 7.30 4.17 -9.00
C GLY A 43 8.61 3.79 -9.68
N ALA A 44 8.90 4.48 -10.78
CA ALA A 44 10.17 4.37 -11.51
C ALA A 44 11.10 5.59 -11.28
N SER A 45 10.55 6.70 -10.79
CA SER A 45 11.26 7.94 -10.46
C SER A 45 10.84 8.39 -9.07
N PRO A 46 11.70 9.08 -8.29
CA PRO A 46 11.45 9.43 -6.89
C PRO A 46 10.45 10.59 -6.74
N THR A 47 9.22 10.39 -7.19
CA THR A 47 8.13 11.37 -7.08
C THR A 47 7.03 10.81 -6.18
N LEU A 48 6.51 11.65 -5.30
CA LEU A 48 5.35 11.34 -4.48
C LEU A 48 4.13 12.06 -5.08
N SER A 49 3.25 11.31 -5.71
CA SER A 49 1.99 11.75 -6.32
C SER A 49 0.96 10.62 -6.29
N ASN A 50 -0.30 10.90 -6.62
CA ASN A 50 -1.34 9.87 -6.73
C ASN A 50 -1.42 8.98 -5.47
N LEU A 51 -1.47 9.64 -4.32
CA LEU A 51 -1.56 9.03 -3.00
C LEU A 51 -3.02 8.81 -2.64
N ALA A 52 -3.39 7.57 -2.36
CA ALA A 52 -4.67 7.16 -1.84
C ALA A 52 -4.53 6.53 -0.46
N VAL A 53 -5.60 6.59 0.33
CA VAL A 53 -5.74 5.83 1.57
C VAL A 53 -6.96 4.94 1.48
N SER A 54 -6.87 3.74 2.05
CA SER A 54 -8.02 2.89 2.26
C SER A 54 -8.00 2.20 3.62
N MET A 55 -9.17 2.05 4.22
CA MET A 55 -9.36 1.43 5.52
C MET A 55 -10.68 0.68 5.58
N ILE A 56 -10.71 -0.39 6.38
CA ILE A 56 -11.93 -1.16 6.64
C ILE A 56 -12.82 -0.37 7.61
N SER A 57 -14.11 -0.30 7.28
CA SER A 57 -15.13 0.24 8.17
C SER A 57 -15.74 -0.88 9.00
N LYS A 58 -16.14 -0.59 10.24
CA LYS A 58 -16.92 -1.54 11.05
C LYS A 58 -18.35 -1.73 10.50
N PHE A 59 -18.79 -0.85 9.61
CA PHE A 59 -20.15 -0.80 9.08
C PHE A 59 -20.30 -1.44 7.69
N ASP A 60 -19.19 -1.69 6.98
CA ASP A 60 -19.21 -2.26 5.63
C ASP A 60 -18.01 -3.20 5.41
N SER A 61 -18.28 -4.30 4.70
CA SER A 61 -17.29 -5.27 4.21
C SER A 61 -16.39 -4.72 3.11
N VAL A 62 -16.78 -3.61 2.48
CA VAL A 62 -16.00 -2.92 1.45
C VAL A 62 -15.17 -1.81 2.12
N PRO A 63 -13.83 -1.84 2.02
CA PRO A 63 -13.01 -0.77 2.56
C PRO A 63 -13.33 0.58 1.92
N LEU A 64 -13.36 1.63 2.74
CA LEU A 64 -13.49 3.01 2.28
C LEU A 64 -12.16 3.43 1.67
N SER A 65 -12.18 4.10 0.51
CA SER A 65 -10.98 4.59 -0.15
C SER A 65 -11.14 6.04 -0.55
N MET A 66 -10.08 6.83 -0.35
CA MET A 66 -10.05 8.25 -0.71
C MET A 66 -8.71 8.60 -1.35
N LEU A 67 -8.75 9.37 -2.43
CA LEU A 67 -7.55 9.97 -3.01
C LEU A 67 -7.18 11.21 -2.19
N LEU A 68 -5.96 11.21 -1.64
CA LEU A 68 -5.42 12.32 -0.84
C LEU A 68 -4.68 13.34 -1.70
N MET A 69 -3.99 12.89 -2.74
CA MET A 69 -3.16 13.73 -3.60
C MET A 69 -3.06 13.13 -5.00
N GLY A 70 -3.14 13.95 -6.04
CA GLY A 70 -3.07 13.49 -7.43
C GLY A 70 -4.28 13.91 -8.25
N ASP A 71 -4.39 13.34 -9.46
CA ASP A 71 -5.54 13.57 -10.33
C ASP A 71 -6.73 12.72 -9.90
N LYS A 72 -7.89 13.34 -9.70
CA LYS A 72 -9.13 12.65 -9.33
C LYS A 72 -9.67 11.74 -10.44
N SER A 73 -9.24 11.96 -11.68
CA SER A 73 -9.55 11.06 -12.80
C SER A 73 -8.86 9.70 -12.66
N GLU A 74 -7.76 9.65 -11.89
CA GLU A 74 -6.97 8.44 -11.69
C GLU A 74 -7.54 7.58 -10.57
N THR A 75 -8.11 6.44 -10.94
CA THR A 75 -8.79 5.53 -10.00
C THR A 75 -7.91 4.39 -9.50
N ALA A 76 -6.79 4.12 -10.18
CA ALA A 76 -5.87 3.04 -9.86
C ALA A 76 -5.28 3.08 -8.43
N PRO A 77 -4.81 4.22 -7.87
CA PRO A 77 -4.29 4.23 -6.50
C PRO A 77 -5.37 3.89 -5.47
N ASN A 78 -6.60 4.39 -5.64
CA ASN A 78 -7.73 4.03 -4.78
C ASN A 78 -8.07 2.55 -4.89
N ALA A 79 -8.19 2.05 -6.13
CA ALA A 79 -8.56 0.66 -6.37
C ALA A 79 -7.52 -0.31 -5.79
N LEU A 80 -6.22 0.01 -5.92
CA LEU A 80 -5.13 -0.77 -5.34
C LEU A 80 -5.17 -0.69 -3.80
N ALA A 81 -5.26 0.51 -3.22
CA ALA A 81 -5.35 0.69 -1.77
C ALA A 81 -6.52 -0.10 -1.18
N GLN A 82 -7.69 -0.07 -1.82
CA GLN A 82 -8.88 -0.79 -1.39
C GLN A 82 -8.68 -2.31 -1.43
N ARG A 83 -8.11 -2.85 -2.50
CA ARG A 83 -7.82 -4.30 -2.59
C ARG A 83 -6.81 -4.74 -1.54
N LEU A 84 -5.78 -3.93 -1.30
CA LEU A 84 -4.78 -4.23 -0.27
C LEU A 84 -5.38 -4.15 1.14
N ALA A 85 -6.13 -3.10 1.46
CA ALA A 85 -6.81 -2.96 2.75
C ALA A 85 -7.78 -4.12 3.01
N LYS A 86 -8.51 -4.58 1.97
CA LYS A 86 -9.37 -5.77 2.06
C LYS A 86 -8.58 -7.04 2.33
N LYS A 87 -7.40 -7.20 1.71
CA LYS A 87 -6.55 -8.38 1.87
C LYS A 87 -5.88 -8.44 3.24
N THR A 88 -5.40 -7.30 3.75
CA THR A 88 -4.63 -7.24 4.99
C THR A 88 -5.48 -6.95 6.22
N ASN A 89 -6.71 -6.47 6.04
CA ASN A 89 -7.58 -5.94 7.08
C ASN A 89 -6.90 -4.82 7.90
N LYS A 90 -6.06 -4.02 7.25
CA LYS A 90 -5.31 -2.89 7.82
C LYS A 90 -5.60 -1.59 7.07
N GLN A 91 -5.21 -0.47 7.67
CA GLN A 91 -5.17 0.80 6.93
C GLN A 91 -3.98 0.78 5.96
N VAL A 92 -4.24 1.12 4.70
CA VAL A 92 -3.23 1.10 3.64
C VAL A 92 -3.18 2.44 2.94
N PHE A 93 -1.98 3.00 2.85
CA PHE A 93 -1.70 4.17 2.02
C PHE A 93 -0.96 3.70 0.77
N VAL A 94 -1.36 4.16 -0.41
CA VAL A 94 -0.74 3.78 -1.68
C VAL A 94 -0.41 5.02 -2.49
N SER A 95 0.87 5.25 -2.77
CA SER A 95 1.35 6.20 -3.77
C SER A 95 1.69 5.43 -5.04
N TYR A 96 1.00 5.73 -6.14
CA TYR A 96 1.20 5.02 -7.40
C TYR A 96 1.66 5.96 -8.52
N ASN A 97 2.94 5.90 -8.85
CA ASN A 97 3.66 6.89 -9.66
C ASN A 97 4.11 6.33 -11.02
N LEU A 98 3.34 5.38 -11.57
CA LEU A 98 3.62 4.79 -12.88
C LEU A 98 2.63 5.31 -13.94
N PRO A 99 3.06 5.46 -15.21
CA PRO A 99 2.17 5.86 -16.29
C PRO A 99 1.02 4.86 -16.48
N MET A 100 -0.22 5.35 -16.44
CA MET A 100 -1.44 4.53 -16.53
C MET A 100 -1.80 4.11 -17.96
N VAL A 101 -0.91 4.36 -18.93
CA VAL A 101 -1.08 3.97 -20.33
C VAL A 101 -1.18 2.46 -20.53
N ASN A 102 -0.70 1.65 -19.58
CA ASN A 102 -0.63 0.20 -19.70
C ASN A 102 -1.34 -0.51 -18.55
N THR A 103 -2.62 -0.87 -18.71
CA THR A 103 -3.39 -1.65 -17.72
C THR A 103 -2.69 -2.97 -17.35
N ASN A 104 -1.98 -3.59 -18.29
CA ASN A 104 -1.21 -4.81 -18.06
C ASN A 104 -0.07 -4.59 -17.04
N LEU A 105 0.61 -3.43 -17.10
CA LEU A 105 1.65 -3.06 -16.15
C LEU A 105 1.08 -2.98 -14.73
N ALA A 106 -0.07 -2.34 -14.56
CA ALA A 106 -0.74 -2.22 -13.27
C ALA A 106 -1.11 -3.57 -12.66
N LEU A 107 -1.55 -4.54 -13.48
CA LEU A 107 -1.83 -5.90 -13.04
C LEU A 107 -0.55 -6.64 -12.60
N GLN A 108 0.53 -6.57 -13.40
CA GLN A 108 1.80 -7.20 -13.05
C GLN A 108 2.39 -6.62 -11.76
N VAL A 109 2.31 -5.30 -11.58
CA VAL A 109 2.72 -4.60 -10.36
C VAL A 109 1.93 -5.08 -9.15
N GLU A 110 0.60 -5.20 -9.27
CA GLU A 110 -0.25 -5.69 -8.19
C GLU A 110 0.06 -7.15 -7.84
N ASP A 111 0.21 -8.02 -8.83
CA ASP A 111 0.58 -9.42 -8.61
C ASP A 111 1.94 -9.53 -7.93
N ARG A 112 2.88 -8.66 -8.30
CA ARG A 112 4.18 -8.59 -7.65
C ARG A 112 4.09 -8.20 -6.18
N ILE A 113 3.26 -7.20 -5.84
CA ILE A 113 2.99 -6.79 -4.46
C ILE A 113 2.37 -7.96 -3.67
N LYS A 114 1.36 -8.63 -4.26
CA LYS A 114 0.70 -9.78 -3.62
C LYS A 114 1.66 -10.94 -3.35
N LYS A 115 2.61 -11.18 -4.26
CA LYS A 115 3.66 -12.19 -4.11
C LYS A 115 4.63 -11.79 -2.99
N GLU A 116 5.04 -10.53 -2.94
CA GLU A 116 5.92 -10.05 -1.87
C GLU A 116 5.27 -10.15 -0.50
N MET A 117 3.99 -9.78 -0.38
CA MET A 117 3.22 -9.95 0.85
C MET A 117 3.10 -11.42 1.29
N GLY A 118 3.13 -12.37 0.36
CA GLY A 118 3.13 -13.80 0.67
C GLY A 118 4.49 -14.30 1.15
N ASN A 119 5.57 -13.74 0.61
CA ASN A 119 6.94 -14.14 0.95
C ASN A 119 7.46 -13.46 2.22
N HIS A 120 7.10 -12.19 2.43
CA HIS A 120 7.58 -11.32 3.50
C HIS A 120 6.43 -10.58 4.20
N PRO A 121 5.46 -11.31 4.81
CA PRO A 121 4.31 -10.69 5.46
C PRO A 121 4.68 -9.76 6.62
N GLU A 122 5.86 -9.91 7.23
CA GLU A 122 6.35 -9.12 8.36
C GLU A 122 6.56 -7.63 8.05
N HIS A 123 6.67 -7.29 6.76
CA HIS A 123 6.90 -5.92 6.29
C HIS A 123 5.61 -5.15 5.96
N PHE A 124 4.45 -5.83 5.93
CA PHE A 124 3.15 -5.26 5.55
C PHE A 124 2.14 -5.33 6.71
#